data_AF-A0A3M2W5K9-F1
#
_entry.id   AF-A0A3M2W5K9-F1
#
_cell.length_a   1.000
_cell.length_b   1.000
_cell.length_c   1.000
_cell.angle_alpha   90.00
_cell.angle_beta   90.00
_cell.angle_gamma   90.00
#
_symmetry.space_group_name_H-M   'P 1'
#
loop_
_entity.id
_entity.type
_entity.pdbx_description
1 polymer ?
#
loop_
_entity_poly.entity_id
_entity_poly.type
_entity_poly.pdbx_seq_one_letter_code
_entity_poly.pdbx_strand_id
1 'polypeptide(L)' 'KLIAEFGEMRRTPIRFAEIPPNFINALLSAEDDNFANHYGVDPSSLMRAATQLVKSGHIQSGGSTITMQVA' A
#
# COMPACT_ATOMS: atom_id res chain seq x y z
N LYS A 1 26.14 -1.53 -26.12
CA LYS A 1 25.99 -2.69 -25.19
C LYS A 1 26.27 -2.16 -23.79
N LEU A 2 25.28 -2.15 -22.90
CA LEU A 2 25.43 -1.62 -21.53
C LEU A 2 26.24 -2.64 -20.70
N ILE A 3 27.33 -2.20 -20.05
CA ILE A 3 28.31 -3.10 -19.42
C ILE A 3 28.13 -3.16 -17.89
N ALA A 4 27.55 -2.13 -17.25
CA ALA A 4 27.03 -2.20 -15.88
C ALA A 4 26.12 -1.01 -15.59
N GLU A 5 25.12 -1.20 -14.73
CA GLU A 5 24.25 -0.17 -14.19
C GLU A 5 24.46 -0.17 -12.67
N PHE A 6 24.99 0.93 -12.12
CA PHE A 6 25.20 1.07 -10.68
C PHE A 6 23.98 1.76 -10.06
N GLY A 7 23.16 0.96 -9.40
CA GLY A 7 22.03 1.38 -8.57
C GLY A 7 21.43 0.12 -7.95
N GLU A 8 21.37 0.04 -6.62
CA GLU A 8 20.83 -1.13 -5.90
C GLU A 8 19.38 -1.48 -6.29
N MET A 9 18.64 -0.54 -6.88
CA MET A 9 17.26 -0.73 -7.29
C MET A 9 17.06 -0.34 -8.76
N ARG A 10 16.64 -1.32 -9.57
CA ARG A 10 16.11 -1.05 -10.90
C ARG A 10 14.72 -0.43 -10.77
N ARG A 11 14.63 0.89 -11.00
CA ARG A 11 13.37 1.63 -11.02
C ARG A 11 13.14 2.18 -12.43
N THR A 12 11.99 1.89 -13.01
CA THR A 12 11.53 2.55 -14.24
C THR A 12 10.38 3.48 -13.87
N PRO A 13 10.59 4.80 -13.87
CA PRO A 13 9.51 5.73 -13.56
C PRO A 13 8.47 5.66 -14.68
N ILE A 14 7.21 5.51 -14.28
CA ILE A 14 6.04 5.52 -15.16
C ILE A 14 5.09 6.62 -14.71
N ARG A 15 4.35 7.22 -15.64
CA ARG A 15 3.30 8.18 -15.31
C ARG A 15 2.10 7.42 -14.74
N PHE A 16 1.37 8.04 -13.82
CA PHE A 16 0.17 7.45 -13.23
C PHE A 16 -0.86 7.00 -14.29
N ALA A 17 -1.02 7.80 -15.36
CA ALA A 17 -1.93 7.49 -16.47
C ALA A 17 -1.53 6.25 -17.31
N GLU A 18 -0.30 5.75 -17.16
CA GLU A 18 0.19 4.55 -17.84
C GLU A 18 -0.11 3.27 -17.04
N ILE A 19 -0.62 3.42 -15.80
CA ILE A 19 -0.93 2.29 -14.92
C ILE A 19 -2.33 1.74 -15.29
N PRO A 20 -2.47 0.43 -15.55
CA PRO A 20 -3.78 -0.17 -15.81
C PRO A 20 -4.75 0.07 -14.64
N PRO A 21 -6.01 0.50 -14.89
CA PRO A 21 -6.97 0.75 -13.82
C PRO A 21 -7.20 -0.46 -12.91
N ASN A 22 -7.18 -1.67 -13.49
CA ASN A 22 -7.33 -2.91 -12.73
C ASN A 22 -6.17 -3.13 -11.73
N PHE A 23 -4.96 -2.70 -12.09
CA PHE A 23 -3.81 -2.78 -11.20
C PHE A 23 -3.95 -1.81 -10.03
N ILE A 24 -4.39 -0.57 -10.30
CA ILE A 24 -4.68 0.43 -9.26
C ILE A 24 -5.74 -0.13 -8.31
N ASN A 25 -6.85 -0.64 -8.83
CA ASN A 25 -7.92 -1.18 -8.01
C ASN A 25 -7.49 -2.39 -7.17
N ALA A 26 -6.70 -3.30 -7.75
CA ALA A 26 -6.18 -4.45 -7.03
C ALA A 26 -5.23 -4.04 -5.89
N LEU A 27 -4.36 -3.06 -6.14
CA LEU A 27 -3.45 -2.54 -5.12
C LEU A 27 -4.22 -1.83 -3.99
N LEU A 28 -5.13 -0.93 -4.35
CA LEU A 28 -5.98 -0.24 -3.37
C LEU A 28 -6.78 -1.25 -2.54
N SER A 29 -7.40 -2.25 -3.17
CA SER A 29 -8.21 -3.26 -2.47
C SER A 29 -7.41 -4.25 -1.61
N ALA A 30 -6.07 -4.26 -1.75
CA ALA A 30 -5.19 -5.15 -0.99
C ALA A 30 -4.47 -4.42 0.14
N GLU A 31 -4.06 -3.17 -0.10
CA GLU A 31 -3.23 -2.38 0.80
C GLU A 31 -4.02 -1.27 1.51
N ASP A 32 -4.98 -0.65 0.84
CA ASP A 32 -5.65 0.56 1.34
C ASP A 32 -7.01 0.85 0.66
N ASP A 33 -8.03 0.04 0.98
CA ASP A 33 -9.36 0.09 0.33
C ASP A 33 -10.07 1.43 0.49
N ASN A 34 -9.64 2.24 1.47
CA ASN A 34 -10.23 3.52 1.83
C ASN A 34 -9.32 4.71 1.51
N PHE A 35 -8.26 4.49 0.72
CA PHE A 35 -7.24 5.48 0.37
C PHE A 35 -7.81 6.83 -0.07
N ALA A 36 -8.85 6.81 -0.90
CA ALA A 36 -9.46 8.03 -1.45
C ALA A 36 -10.24 8.88 -0.43
N ASN A 37 -10.59 8.31 0.73
CA ASN A 37 -11.46 8.97 1.71
C ASN A 37 -10.74 9.38 3.01
N HIS A 38 -9.42 9.19 3.09
CA HIS A 38 -8.66 9.51 4.29
C HIS A 38 -7.42 10.37 4.00
N TYR A 39 -7.03 11.20 4.96
CA TYR A 39 -5.89 12.12 4.85
C TYR A 39 -4.54 11.46 5.16
N GLY A 40 -4.34 10.21 4.73
CA GLY A 40 -3.11 9.43 4.95
C GLY A 40 -3.10 8.57 6.21
N VAL A 41 -4.13 8.63 7.06
CA VAL A 41 -4.33 7.73 8.21
C VAL A 41 -5.77 7.29 8.22
N ASP A 42 -6.03 5.98 8.33
CA ASP A 42 -7.37 5.41 8.48
C ASP A 42 -7.59 4.87 9.91
N PRO A 43 -8.30 5.62 10.77
CA PRO A 43 -8.62 5.17 12.13
C PRO A 43 -9.49 3.91 12.15
N SER A 44 -10.32 3.70 11.12
CA SER A 44 -11.23 2.56 11.04
C SER A 44 -10.50 1.27 10.70
N SER A 45 -9.51 1.33 9.80
CA SER A 45 -8.67 0.19 9.46
C SER A 45 -7.74 -0.18 10.63
N LEU A 46 -7.19 0.82 11.33
CA LEU A 46 -6.42 0.63 12.56
C LEU A 46 -7.26 -0.01 13.67
N MET A 47 -8.48 0.48 13.89
CA MET A 47 -9.39 -0.09 14.90
C MET A 47 -9.78 -1.52 14.55
N ARG A 48 -10.07 -1.80 13.28
CA ARG A 48 -10.35 -3.16 12.79
C ARG A 48 -9.15 -4.08 13.04
N ALA A 49 -7.94 -3.67 12.66
CA ALA A 49 -6.72 -4.43 12.88
C ALA A 49 -6.47 -4.70 14.37
N ALA A 50 -6.66 -3.69 15.23
CA ALA A 50 -6.55 -3.85 16.67
C ALA A 50 -7.59 -4.84 17.24
N THR A 51 -8.85 -4.75 16.82
CA THR A 51 -9.90 -5.67 17.28
C THR A 51 -9.68 -7.10 16.80
N GLN A 52 -9.17 -7.31 15.59
CA GLN A 52 -8.81 -8.63 15.08
C GLN A 52 -7.62 -9.22 15.85
N LEU A 53 -6.61 -8.40 16.17
CA LEU A 53 -5.49 -8.83 17.00
C LEU A 53 -5.95 -9.26 18.39
N VAL A 54 -6.82 -8.48 19.04
CA VAL A 54 -7.38 -8.82 20.35
C VAL A 54 -8.21 -10.10 20.29
N LYS A 55 -9.01 -10.30 19.23
CA LYS A 55 -9.91 -11.46 19.10
C LYS A 55 -9.17 -12.76 18.74
N SER A 56 -8.13 -12.67 17.90
CA SER A 56 -7.46 -13.85 17.35
C SER A 56 -6.07 -14.11 17.92
N GLY A 57 -5.55 -13.19 18.73
CA GLY A 57 -4.24 -13.26 19.35
C GLY A 57 -3.07 -13.04 18.38
N HIS A 58 -3.33 -12.84 17.08
CA HIS A 58 -2.31 -12.70 16.05
C HIS A 58 -2.73 -11.64 15.02
N ILE A 59 -1.77 -11.05 14.32
CA ILE A 59 -2.04 -10.01 13.32
C ILE A 59 -2.69 -10.64 12.09
N GLN A 60 -3.91 -10.21 11.75
CA GLN A 60 -4.64 -10.69 10.57
C GLN A 60 -4.78 -9.66 9.46
N SER A 61 -4.73 -8.37 9.79
CA SER A 61 -4.86 -7.28 8.82
C SER A 61 -3.85 -6.19 9.10
N GLY A 62 -3.29 -5.61 8.04
CA GLY A 62 -2.58 -4.33 8.11
C GLY A 62 -3.53 -3.18 8.39
N GLY A 63 -3.12 -2.25 9.25
CA GLY A 63 -3.81 -0.97 9.47
C GLY A 63 -3.05 0.22 8.86
N SER A 64 -1.94 -0.04 8.17
CA SER A 64 -1.10 0.99 7.55
C SER A 64 -1.68 1.42 6.21
N THR A 65 -1.63 2.72 5.91
CA THR A 65 -2.06 3.29 4.61
C THR A 65 -0.90 3.30 3.62
N ILE A 66 -1.19 3.47 2.32
CA ILE A 66 -0.14 3.66 1.30
C ILE A 66 0.75 4.86 1.66
N THR A 67 0.16 5.93 2.22
CA THR A 67 0.91 7.11 2.67
C THR A 67 1.91 6.76 3.78
N MET A 68 1.55 5.88 4.72
CA MET A 68 2.48 5.44 5.77
C MET A 68 3.62 4.55 5.26
N GLN A 69 3.40 3.81 4.17
CA GLN A 69 4.44 2.94 3.60
C GLN A 69 5.49 3.71 2.79
N VAL A 70 5.11 4.88 2.25
CA VAL A 70 5.97 5.71 1.39
C VAL A 70 6.63 6.87 2.15
N ALA A 71 6.09 7.25 3.32
CA ALA A 71 6.65 8.28 4.20
C ALA A 71 7.96 7.83 4.87
#